data_AF-X0Z4F7-F1
#
_entry.id   AF-X0Z4F7-F1
#
_cell.length_a   1.000
_cell.length_b   1.000
_cell.length_c   1.000
_cell.angle_alpha   90.00
_cell.angle_beta   90.00
_cell.angle_gamma   90.00
#
_symmetry.space_group_name_H-M   'P 1'
#
loop_
_entity.id
_entity.type
_entity.pdbx_description
1 polymer ?
#
loop_
_entity_poly.entity_id
_entity_poly.type
_entity_poly.pdbx_seq_one_letter_code
_entity_poly.pdbx_strand_id
1 'polypeptide(L)'
;TIFAAFDYNIYMITIAIILISAIFLFPFIMLPVGIFFNWPTILIDLIILQIIIILITRIIFSMRFKCRAVDIILHPISIVYLIYIAINSIFNAKNGIGVNWKGRIYDVREEGELRLVSDSYK
;
A
#
# COMPACT_ATOMS: atom_id res chain seq x y z
N THR A 1 5.30 -11.28 2.32
CA THR A 1 4.55 -10.15 1.71
C THR A 1 3.90 -9.35 2.83
N ILE A 2 3.36 -8.15 2.58
CA ILE A 2 2.76 -7.28 3.62
C ILE A 2 1.78 -8.02 4.56
N PHE A 3 1.10 -9.05 4.06
CA PHE A 3 0.22 -9.92 4.85
C PHE A 3 0.89 -10.62 6.03
N ALA A 4 2.17 -10.99 5.91
CA ALA A 4 2.95 -11.56 7.01
C ALA A 4 3.27 -10.52 8.10
N ALA A 5 3.31 -9.22 7.77
CA ALA A 5 3.54 -8.16 8.76
C ALA A 5 2.30 -7.88 9.62
N PHE A 6 1.15 -8.41 9.24
CA PHE A 6 -0.12 -8.30 9.96
C PHE A 6 -0.58 -9.66 10.51
N ASP A 7 0.37 -10.58 10.75
CA ASP A 7 0.12 -11.93 11.28
C ASP A 7 -0.97 -12.68 10.51
N TYR A 8 -1.06 -12.45 9.19
CA TYR A 8 -2.06 -13.08 8.31
C TYR A 8 -3.52 -12.77 8.71
N ASN A 9 -3.73 -11.75 9.55
CA ASN A 9 -5.04 -11.30 9.94
C ASN A 9 -5.65 -10.41 8.83
N ILE A 10 -6.68 -10.95 8.18
CA ILE A 10 -7.37 -10.29 7.06
C ILE A 10 -8.00 -8.95 7.49
N TYR A 11 -8.50 -8.84 8.72
CA TYR A 11 -9.10 -7.60 9.21
C TYR A 11 -8.05 -6.50 9.34
N MET A 12 -6.89 -6.82 9.92
CA MET A 12 -5.79 -5.86 10.12
C MET A 12 -5.25 -5.33 8.80
N ILE A 13 -4.99 -6.22 7.82
CA ILE A 13 -4.53 -5.77 6.50
C ILE A 13 -5.60 -4.97 5.75
N THR A 14 -6.89 -5.28 5.91
CA THR A 14 -7.98 -4.52 5.29
C THR A 14 -8.06 -3.12 5.87
N ILE A 15 -7.99 -2.98 7.20
CA ILE A 15 -7.92 -1.68 7.87
C ILE A 15 -6.71 -0.88 7.39
N ALA A 16 -5.54 -1.52 7.28
CA ALA A 16 -4.33 -0.87 6.79
C ALA A 16 -4.48 -0.39 5.34
N ILE A 17 -5.06 -1.19 4.44
CA ILE A 17 -5.33 -0.79 3.05
C ILE A 17 -6.25 0.43 3.00
N ILE A 18 -7.35 0.43 3.78
CA ILE A 18 -8.29 1.56 3.84
C ILE A 18 -7.58 2.81 4.32
N LEU A 19 -6.82 2.72 5.41
CA LEU A 19 -6.12 3.85 6.00
C LEU A 19 -5.05 4.42 5.06
N ILE A 20 -4.24 3.55 4.46
CA ILE A 20 -3.20 3.94 3.49
C ILE A 20 -3.84 4.62 2.27
N SER A 21 -4.95 4.07 1.77
CA SER A 21 -5.68 4.65 0.64
C SER A 21 -6.24 6.03 0.99
N ALA A 22 -6.89 6.16 2.14
CA ALA A 22 -7.49 7.41 2.59
C ALA A 22 -6.45 8.52 2.81
N ILE A 23 -5.30 8.19 3.40
CA ILE A 23 -4.28 9.18 3.73
C ILE A 23 -3.40 9.51 2.52
N PHE A 24 -2.91 8.51 1.78
CA PHE A 24 -1.82 8.70 0.80
C PHE A 24 -2.27 8.66 -0.66
N LEU A 25 -3.45 8.14 -0.96
CA LEU A 25 -3.94 8.04 -2.34
C LEU A 25 -5.12 8.98 -2.62
N PHE A 26 -6.09 9.04 -1.72
CA PHE A 26 -7.33 9.77 -1.91
C PHE A 26 -7.13 11.27 -2.18
N PRO A 27 -6.21 12.00 -1.52
CA PRO A 27 -6.00 13.42 -1.81
C PRO A 27 -5.61 13.68 -3.27
N PHE A 28 -4.80 12.81 -3.86
CA PHE A 28 -4.37 12.91 -5.26
C PHE A 28 -5.50 12.63 -6.25
N ILE A 29 -6.52 11.86 -5.85
CA ILE A 29 -7.73 11.61 -6.66
C ILE A 29 -8.75 12.73 -6.46
N MET A 30 -8.92 13.20 -5.22
CA MET A 30 -9.87 14.25 -4.88
C MET A 30 -9.51 15.58 -5.53
N LEU A 31 -8.22 15.92 -5.69
CA LEU A 31 -7.81 17.19 -6.29
C LEU A 31 -8.35 17.38 -7.73
N PRO A 32 -8.07 16.48 -8.70
CA PRO A 32 -8.61 16.62 -10.06
C PRO A 32 -10.13 16.52 -10.10
N VAL A 33 -10.75 15.70 -9.25
CA VAL A 33 -12.22 15.60 -9.12
C VAL A 33 -12.80 16.93 -8.64
N GLY A 34 -12.25 17.51 -7.57
CA GLY A 34 -12.73 18.75 -7.00
C GLY A 34 -12.57 19.93 -7.96
N ILE A 35 -11.50 19.96 -8.75
CA ILE A 35 -11.32 20.94 -9.83
C ILE A 35 -12.38 20.74 -10.92
N PHE A 36 -12.60 19.50 -11.37
CA PHE A 36 -13.56 19.20 -12.44
C PHE A 36 -15.01 19.52 -12.06
N PHE A 37 -15.38 19.30 -10.79
CA PHE A 37 -16.72 19.55 -10.26
C PHE A 37 -16.86 20.91 -9.54
N ASN A 38 -15.88 21.81 -9.66
CA ASN A 38 -15.89 23.16 -9.06
C ASN A 38 -16.25 23.16 -7.57
N TRP A 39 -15.57 22.32 -6.77
CA TRP A 39 -15.77 22.30 -5.32
C TRP A 39 -15.38 23.64 -4.67
N PRO A 40 -15.94 23.94 -3.48
CA PRO A 40 -15.56 25.12 -2.71
C PRO A 40 -14.05 25.28 -2.56
N THR A 41 -13.54 26.49 -2.77
CA THR A 41 -12.10 26.81 -2.73
C THR A 41 -11.45 26.36 -1.42
N ILE A 42 -12.14 26.53 -0.29
CA ILE A 42 -11.66 26.07 1.02
C ILE A 42 -11.36 24.56 1.06
N LEU A 43 -12.16 23.73 0.39
CA LEU A 43 -11.93 22.28 0.32
C LEU A 43 -10.73 21.97 -0.57
N ILE A 44 -10.61 22.67 -1.70
CA ILE A 44 -9.46 22.52 -2.60
C ILE A 44 -8.16 22.89 -1.89
N ASP A 45 -8.14 24.00 -1.14
CA ASP A 45 -6.96 24.45 -0.39
C ASP A 45 -6.54 23.43 0.68
N LEU A 46 -7.51 22.83 1.39
CA LEU A 46 -7.25 21.77 2.36
C LEU A 46 -6.66 20.51 1.69
N ILE A 47 -7.19 20.11 0.53
CA ILE A 47 -6.67 18.97 -0.24
C ILE A 47 -5.22 19.26 -0.70
N ILE A 48 -4.96 20.46 -1.22
CA ILE A 48 -3.62 20.90 -1.64
C ILE A 48 -2.66 20.86 -0.46
N LEU A 49 -3.06 21.40 0.70
CA LEU A 49 -2.25 21.36 1.93
C LEU A 49 -1.90 19.92 2.33
N GLN A 50 -2.87 19.01 2.28
CA GLN A 50 -2.63 17.60 2.57
C GLN A 50 -1.61 16.97 1.60
N ILE A 51 -1.73 17.25 0.30
CA ILE A 51 -0.77 16.78 -0.71
C ILE A 51 0.64 17.33 -0.44
N ILE A 52 0.76 18.61 -0.09
CA ILE A 52 2.04 19.23 0.26
C ILE A 52 2.69 18.49 1.45
N ILE A 53 1.93 18.21 2.52
CA ILE A 53 2.43 17.46 3.68
C ILE A 53 2.93 16.07 3.26
N ILE A 54 2.17 15.35 2.42
CA ILE A 54 2.57 14.03 1.91
C ILE A 54 3.88 14.13 1.11
N LEU A 55 4.01 15.11 0.22
CA LEU A 55 5.22 15.28 -0.57
C LEU A 55 6.43 15.66 0.29
N ILE A 56 6.28 16.52 1.29
CA ILE A 56 7.35 16.88 2.24
C ILE A 56 7.83 15.63 2.99
N THR A 57 6.93 14.84 3.55
CA THR A 57 7.31 13.61 4.24
C THR A 57 8.05 12.66 3.30
N ARG A 58 7.60 12.53 2.05
CA ARG A 58 8.25 11.70 1.04
C ARG A 58 9.64 12.21 0.67
N ILE A 59 9.84 13.52 0.56
CA ILE A 59 11.15 14.15 0.32
C ILE A 59 12.11 13.81 1.47
N ILE A 60 11.69 13.99 2.73
CA ILE A 60 12.50 13.68 3.91
C ILE A 60 12.93 12.20 3.89
N PHE A 61 11.99 11.30 3.60
CA PHE A 61 12.29 9.87 3.46
C PHE A 61 13.24 9.59 2.31
N SER A 62 13.04 10.21 1.14
CA SER A 62 13.90 10.04 -0.03
C SER A 62 15.33 10.49 0.26
N MET A 63 15.51 11.62 0.94
CA MET A 63 16.83 12.11 1.34
C MET A 63 17.51 11.16 2.34
N ARG A 64 16.76 10.68 3.35
CA ARG A 64 17.29 9.76 4.37
C ARG A 64 17.73 8.42 3.78
N PHE A 65 16.96 7.88 2.85
CA PHE A 65 17.20 6.55 2.27
C PHE A 65 17.90 6.60 0.90
N LYS A 66 18.35 7.77 0.45
CA LYS A 66 19.02 8.00 -0.85
C LYS A 66 18.20 7.46 -2.04
N CYS A 67 16.87 7.61 -1.98
CA CYS A 67 15.97 7.23 -3.07
C CYS A 67 16.07 8.25 -4.22
N ARG A 68 15.64 7.86 -5.43
CA ARG A 68 15.67 8.74 -6.60
C ARG A 68 14.57 9.78 -6.47
N ALA A 69 14.80 10.99 -6.96
CA ALA A 69 13.78 12.06 -6.93
C ALA A 69 12.48 11.67 -7.66
N VAL A 70 12.59 10.80 -8.68
CA VAL A 70 11.43 10.23 -9.41
C VAL A 70 10.50 9.45 -8.48
N ASP A 71 11.02 8.86 -7.39
CA ASP A 71 10.25 8.08 -6.42
C ASP A 71 9.31 8.94 -5.55
N ILE A 72 9.48 10.27 -5.60
CA ILE A 72 8.57 11.24 -4.96
C ILE A 72 7.36 11.45 -5.85
N ILE A 73 7.56 11.66 -7.17
CA ILE A 73 6.48 11.88 -8.14
C ILE A 73 5.68 10.59 -8.35
N LEU A 74 6.35 9.44 -8.36
CA LEU A 74 5.72 8.12 -8.47
C LEU A 74 5.11 7.63 -7.15
N HIS A 75 5.03 8.45 -6.11
CA HIS A 75 4.46 8.07 -4.83
C HIS A 75 3.02 7.53 -4.93
N PRO A 76 2.03 8.21 -5.54
CA PRO A 76 0.67 7.68 -5.66
C PRO A 76 0.62 6.34 -6.41
N ILE A 77 1.45 6.19 -7.46
CA ILE A 77 1.58 4.93 -8.22
C ILE A 77 2.15 3.82 -7.34
N SER A 78 3.14 4.15 -6.51
CA SER A 78 3.74 3.21 -5.55
C SER A 78 2.72 2.74 -4.51
N ILE A 79 1.82 3.62 -4.06
CA ILE A 79 0.73 3.26 -3.13
C ILE A 79 -0.28 2.33 -3.82
N VAL A 80 -0.68 2.61 -5.06
CA VAL A 80 -1.54 1.70 -5.84
C VAL A 80 -0.91 0.32 -5.98
N TYR A 81 0.39 0.26 -6.30
CA TYR A 81 1.12 -1.01 -6.42
C TYR A 81 1.23 -1.76 -5.09
N LEU A 82 1.42 -1.03 -3.97
CA LEU A 82 1.43 -1.60 -2.63
C LEU A 82 0.08 -2.23 -2.28
N ILE A 83 -1.02 -1.52 -2.56
CA ILE A 83 -2.39 -2.02 -2.35
C ILE A 83 -2.64 -3.26 -3.22
N TYR A 84 -2.20 -3.24 -4.48
CA TYR A 84 -2.29 -4.40 -5.38
C TYR A 84 -1.58 -5.63 -4.81
N ILE A 85 -0.34 -5.48 -4.32
CA ILE A 85 0.40 -6.57 -3.67
C ILE A 85 -0.34 -7.08 -2.44
N ALA A 86 -0.91 -6.18 -1.63
CA ALA A 86 -1.67 -6.56 -0.43
C ALA A 86 -2.92 -7.38 -0.79
N ILE A 87 -3.73 -6.93 -1.74
CA ILE A 87 -4.92 -7.65 -2.22
C ILE A 87 -4.55 -9.00 -2.82
N ASN A 88 -3.52 -9.04 -3.69
CA ASN A 88 -3.04 -10.29 -4.28
C ASN A 88 -2.58 -11.29 -3.20
N SER A 89 -1.93 -10.79 -2.14
CA SER A 89 -1.52 -11.64 -1.01
C SER A 89 -2.71 -12.21 -0.24
N ILE A 90 -3.79 -11.44 -0.05
CA ILE A 90 -5.03 -11.93 0.58
C ILE A 90 -5.69 -12.98 -0.31
N PHE A 91 -5.77 -12.76 -1.62
CA PHE A 91 -6.37 -13.70 -2.57
C PHE A 91 -5.63 -15.04 -2.58
N ASN A 92 -4.30 -15.02 -2.63
CA ASN A 92 -3.48 -16.23 -2.61
C ASN A 92 -3.62 -17.00 -1.28
N ALA A 93 -3.72 -16.28 -0.16
CA ALA A 93 -3.98 -16.90 1.14
C ALA A 93 -5.37 -17.56 1.21
N LYS A 94 -6.42 -16.87 0.74
CA LYS A 94 -7.80 -17.42 0.74
C LYS A 94 -7.98 -18.62 -0.19
N ASN A 95 -7.29 -18.64 -1.33
CA ASN A 95 -7.36 -19.76 -2.28
C ASN A 95 -6.48 -20.95 -1.88
N GLY A 96 -5.81 -20.90 -0.72
CA GLY A 96 -4.99 -22.01 -0.23
C GLY A 96 -3.73 -22.27 -1.06
N ILE A 97 -3.36 -21.32 -1.95
CA ILE A 97 -2.12 -21.32 -2.74
C ILE A 97 -0.92 -21.04 -1.82
N GLY A 98 -1.17 -20.46 -0.65
CA GLY A 98 -0.13 -20.04 0.28
C GLY A 98 0.49 -18.70 -0.14
N VAL A 99 1.34 -18.16 0.72
CA VAL A 99 2.03 -16.89 0.49
C VAL A 99 3.36 -17.17 -0.19
N ASN A 100 3.50 -16.70 -1.43
CA ASN A 100 4.78 -16.76 -2.15
C ASN A 100 5.73 -15.67 -1.63
N TRP A 101 6.90 -16.10 -1.17
CA TRP A 101 7.98 -15.23 -0.72
C TRP A 101 9.32 -15.75 -1.22
N LYS A 102 9.94 -14.98 -2.13
CA LYS A 102 11.23 -15.34 -2.75
C LYS A 102 11.22 -16.78 -3.29
N GLY A 103 10.23 -17.16 -4.10
CA GLY A 103 10.17 -18.51 -4.70
C GLY A 103 9.80 -19.64 -3.72
N ARG A 104 9.49 -19.32 -2.47
CA ARG A 104 8.97 -20.26 -1.46
C ARG A 104 7.50 -20.01 -1.23
N ILE A 105 6.72 -21.07 -1.09
CA ILE A 105 5.28 -21.00 -0.81
C ILE A 105 5.05 -21.46 0.63
N TYR A 106 4.44 -20.60 1.43
CA TYR A 106 4.08 -20.90 2.82
C TYR A 106 2.56 -21.06 2.96
N ASP A 107 2.11 -22.19 3.51
CA ASP A 107 0.74 -22.36 3.97
C ASP A 107 0.53 -21.57 5.27
N VAL A 108 -0.64 -20.95 5.38
CA VAL A 108 -0.98 -20.06 6.49
C VAL A 108 -2.40 -20.29 7.00
N ARG A 109 -2.93 -21.49 6.77
CA ARG A 109 -4.25 -21.92 7.24
C ARG A 109 -4.33 -22.08 8.77
N GLU A 110 -3.22 -22.45 9.41
CA GLU A 110 -3.15 -22.59 10.86
C GLU A 110 -2.56 -21.30 11.47
N GLU A 111 -3.35 -20.62 12.31
CA GLU A 111 -2.89 -19.44 13.04
C GLU A 111 -1.69 -19.80 13.92
N GLY A 112 -0.51 -19.24 13.60
CA GLY A 112 0.72 -19.42 14.37
C GLY A 112 1.75 -20.39 13.78
N GLU A 113 1.43 -21.18 12.75
CA GLU A 113 2.41 -22.05 12.07
C GLU A 113 2.53 -21.74 10.57
N LEU A 114 3.74 -21.39 10.14
CA LEU A 114 4.08 -21.28 8.72
C LEU A 114 4.60 -22.60 8.21
N ARG A 115 3.79 -23.33 7.44
CA ARG A 115 4.24 -24.58 6.82
C ARG A 115 4.77 -24.32 5.41
N LEU A 116 6.02 -24.67 5.15
CA LEU A 116 6.59 -24.58 3.81
C LEU A 116 5.94 -25.66 2.92
N VAL A 117 5.22 -25.23 1.88
CA VAL A 117 4.56 -26.12 0.91
C VAL A 117 5.50 -26.50 -0.22
N SER A 118 6.22 -25.52 -0.75
CA SER A 118 7.15 -25.73 -1.84
C SER A 118 8.34 -24.79 -1.75
N ASP A 119 9.53 -25.33 -1.98
CA ASP A 119 10.75 -24.55 -2.16
C ASP A 119 11.22 -24.69 -3.61
N SER A 120 11.16 -23.59 -4.35
CA SER A 120 11.72 -23.49 -5.70
C SER A 120 12.84 -22.45 -5.75
N TYR A 121 13.35 -22.04 -4.58
CA TYR A 121 14.46 -21.12 -4.47
C TYR A 121 15.75 -21.82 -4.94
N LYS A 122 16.38 -21.27 -5.96
CA LYS A 122 17.70 -21.68 -6.46
C LYS A 122 18.79 -20.82 -5.85
#